data_AF-A0A7S1FYP3-F1
#
_entry.id   AF-A0A7S1FYP3-F1
#
_cell.length_a   1.000
_cell.length_b   1.000
_cell.length_c   1.000
_cell.angle_alpha   90.00
_cell.angle_beta   90.00
_cell.angle_gamma   90.00
#
_symmetry.space_group_name_H-M   'P 1'
#
loop_
_entity.id
_entity.type
_entity.pdbx_description
1 polymer ?
#
loop_
_entity_poly.entity_id
_entity_poly.type
_entity_poly.pdbx_seq_one_letter_code
_entity_poly.pdbx_strand_id
1 'polypeptide(L)'
;SKRDWHEAFAREVGGCGWQRTVHDLEACGMELRPGKGQGGQLYQGWLDYVYYSSRELSCEGVQEALSKEELIRVYDEGDAFPNEWHPSDHLPVAALFSWI
;
A
#
# COMPACT_ATOMS: atom_id res chain seq x y z
N SER A 1 16.25 26.28 2.04
CA SER A 1 16.73 26.39 3.44
C SER A 1 16.33 25.13 4.21
N LYS A 2 16.92 24.83 5.38
CA LYS A 2 16.50 23.67 6.20
C LYS A 2 15.01 23.72 6.56
N ARG A 3 14.48 24.93 6.76
CA ARG A 3 13.05 25.17 7.04
C ARG A 3 12.16 24.82 5.84
N ASP A 4 12.56 25.19 4.63
CA ASP A 4 11.79 24.89 3.41
C ASP A 4 11.67 23.38 3.17
N TRP A 5 12.72 22.62 3.52
CA TRP A 5 12.69 21.15 3.46
C TRP A 5 11.69 20.56 4.47
N HIS A 6 11.69 21.05 5.71
CA HIS A 6 10.76 20.58 6.75
C HIS A 6 9.30 20.88 6.39
N GLU A 7 9.02 22.07 5.81
CA GLU A 7 7.67 22.45 5.38
C GLU A 7 7.20 21.61 4.18
N ALA A 8 8.07 21.34 3.21
CA ALA A 8 7.75 20.45 2.08
C ALA A 8 7.50 19.01 2.54
N PHE A 9 8.36 18.48 3.42
CA PHE A 9 8.24 17.14 4.01
C PHE A 9 6.95 16.99 4.81
N ALA A 10 6.63 17.94 5.69
CA ALA A 10 5.38 17.92 6.45
C ALA A 10 4.14 17.95 5.55
N ARG A 11 4.19 18.69 4.44
CA ARG A 11 3.11 18.76 3.46
C ARG A 11 2.94 17.45 2.68
N GLU A 12 4.03 16.80 2.30
CA GLU A 12 3.96 15.49 1.63
C GLU A 12 3.47 14.39 2.57
N VAL A 13 4.00 14.31 3.79
CA VAL A 13 3.53 13.34 4.80
C VAL A 13 2.05 13.53 5.11
N GLY A 14 1.59 14.79 5.18
CA GLY A 14 0.18 15.12 5.43
C GLY A 14 -0.75 14.95 4.22
N GLY A 15 -0.22 14.83 3.00
CA GLY A 15 -1.02 14.86 1.76
C GLY A 15 -0.87 13.67 0.81
N CYS A 16 0.22 12.90 0.90
CA CYS A 16 0.57 11.86 -0.09
C CYS A 16 1.01 10.52 0.53
N GLY A 17 0.77 10.33 1.83
CA GLY A 17 1.06 9.09 2.53
C GLY A 17 2.53 9.02 2.96
N TRP A 18 2.76 8.89 4.26
CA TRP A 18 4.07 8.68 4.87
C TRP A 18 4.93 7.64 4.12
N GLN A 19 4.30 6.58 3.60
CA GLN A 19 5.04 5.50 2.96
C GLN A 19 5.65 5.89 1.60
N ARG A 20 5.05 6.82 0.84
CA ARG A 20 5.65 7.33 -0.41
C ARG A 20 6.88 8.19 -0.13
N THR A 21 6.79 9.08 0.86
CA THR A 21 7.92 9.90 1.29
C THR A 21 9.06 9.03 1.82
N VAL A 22 8.76 7.94 2.56
CA VAL A 22 9.78 6.98 3.03
C VAL A 22 10.46 6.30 1.85
N HIS A 23 9.70 5.81 0.86
CA HIS A 23 10.26 5.18 -0.33
C HIS A 23 11.23 6.10 -1.10
N ASP A 24 10.84 7.36 -1.35
CA ASP A 24 11.68 8.30 -2.10
C ASP A 24 12.97 8.66 -1.35
N LEU A 25 12.92 8.75 -0.02
CA LEU A 25 14.09 8.98 0.82
C LEU A 25 15.03 7.76 0.85
N GLU A 26 14.49 6.55 0.85
CA GLU A 26 15.28 5.31 0.74
C GLU A 26 15.95 5.17 -0.63
N ALA A 27 15.26 5.53 -1.71
CA ALA A 27 15.87 5.61 -3.05
C ALA A 27 17.04 6.61 -3.13
N CYS A 28 17.05 7.62 -2.25
CA CYS A 28 18.16 8.56 -2.08
C CYS A 28 19.25 8.09 -1.11
N GLY A 29 19.16 6.86 -0.59
CA GLY A 29 20.16 6.25 0.29
C GLY A 29 19.96 6.50 1.79
N MET A 30 18.77 6.93 2.23
CA MET A 30 18.44 7.00 3.66
C MET A 30 17.92 5.66 4.16
N GLU A 31 18.34 5.21 5.34
CA GLU A 31 17.77 4.01 5.99
C GLU A 31 16.66 4.44 6.97
N LEU A 32 15.40 4.32 6.56
CA LEU A 32 14.24 4.75 7.35
C LEU A 32 13.40 3.59 7.87
N ARG A 33 13.20 2.54 7.07
CA ARG A 33 12.54 1.32 7.53
C ARG A 33 13.49 0.51 8.44
N PRO A 34 12.98 -0.13 9.49
CA PRO A 34 13.73 -1.13 10.24
C PRO A 34 14.26 -2.18 9.26
N GLY A 35 15.54 -2.54 9.36
CA GLY A 35 16.12 -3.58 8.50
C GLY A 35 15.35 -4.90 8.60
N LYS A 36 15.35 -5.68 7.49
CA LYS A 36 14.70 -7.01 7.44
C LYS A 36 15.08 -7.81 8.68
N GLY A 37 14.08 -8.22 9.48
CA GLY A 37 14.26 -9.00 10.70
C GLY A 37 14.13 -8.24 12.03
N GLN A 38 13.90 -6.92 12.03
CA GLN A 38 13.59 -6.17 13.25
C GLN A 38 12.11 -6.30 13.66
N GLY A 39 11.63 -7.52 13.91
CA GLY A 39 10.50 -7.90 14.78
C GLY A 39 9.18 -7.11 14.79
N GLY A 40 8.95 -6.17 13.89
CA GLY A 40 7.74 -5.35 13.82
C GLY A 40 6.61 -6.14 13.16
N GLN A 41 5.44 -6.20 13.79
CA GLN A 41 4.25 -6.68 13.11
C GLN A 41 3.87 -5.68 12.02
N LEU A 42 3.77 -6.16 10.77
CA LEU A 42 3.16 -5.37 9.69
C LEU A 42 1.70 -5.07 10.07
N TYR A 43 1.31 -3.80 9.99
CA TYR A 43 -0.09 -3.44 10.15
C TYR A 43 -0.87 -3.90 8.91
N GLN A 44 -1.99 -4.57 9.15
CA GLN A 44 -2.91 -5.04 8.13
C GLN A 44 -4.32 -4.67 8.54
N GLY A 45 -5.08 -4.08 7.61
CA GLY A 45 -6.47 -3.70 7.84
C GLY A 45 -7.23 -3.59 6.53
N TRP A 46 -8.49 -4.04 6.51
CA TRP A 46 -9.36 -3.90 5.34
C TRP A 46 -10.01 -2.53 5.42
N LEU A 47 -9.53 -1.60 4.59
CA LEU A 47 -9.94 -0.19 4.64
C LEU A 47 -10.67 0.27 3.37
N ASP A 48 -10.53 -0.47 2.27
CA ASP A 48 -11.13 -0.16 0.97
C ASP A 48 -12.23 -1.17 0.63
N TYR A 49 -13.39 -0.67 0.21
CA TYR A 49 -14.58 -1.48 -0.07
C TYR A 49 -15.27 -1.01 -1.34
N VAL A 50 -15.77 -1.96 -2.13
CA VAL A 50 -16.67 -1.70 -3.26
C VAL A 50 -18.09 -2.10 -2.86
N TYR A 51 -18.98 -1.12 -2.72
CA TYR A 51 -20.40 -1.33 -2.44
C TYR A 51 -21.20 -1.31 -3.74
N TYR A 52 -22.15 -2.24 -3.90
CA TYR A 52 -23.00 -2.34 -5.08
C TYR A 52 -24.46 -2.69 -4.72
N SER A 53 -25.39 -2.39 -5.62
CA SER A 53 -26.81 -2.73 -5.47
C SER A 53 -27.05 -4.18 -5.89
N SER A 54 -27.26 -5.07 -4.93
CA SER A 54 -27.60 -6.49 -5.21
C SER A 54 -28.99 -6.70 -5.84
N ARG A 55 -29.77 -5.62 -6.00
CA ARG A 55 -31.06 -5.65 -6.72
C ARG A 55 -30.89 -5.44 -8.22
N GLU A 56 -29.78 -4.83 -8.63
CA GLU A 56 -29.53 -4.42 -10.02
C GLU A 56 -28.31 -5.12 -10.61
N LEU A 57 -27.37 -5.55 -9.76
CA LEU A 57 -26.11 -6.14 -10.16
C LEU A 57 -25.86 -7.46 -9.43
N SER A 58 -25.30 -8.42 -10.17
CA SER A 58 -24.73 -9.66 -9.65
C SER A 58 -23.20 -9.56 -9.64
N CYS A 59 -22.55 -9.97 -8.54
CA CYS A 59 -21.10 -10.02 -8.44
C CYS A 59 -20.59 -11.37 -8.95
N GLU A 60 -20.02 -11.36 -10.15
CA GLU A 60 -19.56 -12.58 -10.85
C GLU A 60 -18.19 -13.04 -10.38
N GLY A 61 -17.40 -12.14 -9.82
CA GLY A 61 -16.07 -12.48 -9.33
C GLY A 61 -15.35 -11.32 -8.68
N VAL A 62 -14.32 -11.66 -7.92
CA VAL A 62 -13.38 -10.73 -7.30
C VAL A 62 -11.97 -11.13 -7.70
N GLN A 63 -11.09 -10.15 -7.86
CA GLN A 63 -9.68 -10.42 -8.12
C GLN A 63 -8.91 -10.55 -6.80
N GLU A 64 -8.12 -11.61 -6.68
CA GLU A 64 -7.13 -11.72 -5.61
C GLU A 64 -6.10 -10.60 -5.74
N ALA A 65 -5.89 -9.86 -4.66
CA ALA A 65 -5.06 -8.66 -4.70
C ALA A 65 -3.56 -8.95 -4.86
N LEU A 66 -3.09 -10.11 -4.40
CA LEU A 66 -1.70 -10.56 -4.47
C LEU A 66 -1.63 -12.03 -4.88
N SER A 67 -0.61 -12.38 -5.66
CA SER A 67 -0.22 -13.78 -5.89
C SER A 67 0.36 -14.41 -4.61
N LYS A 68 0.50 -15.74 -4.62
CA LYS A 68 1.11 -16.45 -3.49
C LYS A 68 2.55 -16.02 -3.25
N GLU A 69 3.27 -15.79 -4.33
CA GLU A 69 4.67 -15.37 -4.32
C GLU A 69 4.81 -13.97 -3.72
N GLU A 70 3.91 -13.04 -4.05
CA GLU A 70 3.90 -11.69 -3.47
C GLU A 70 3.50 -11.69 -2.00
N LEU A 71 2.55 -12.56 -1.60
CA LEU A 71 2.19 -12.74 -0.19
C LEU A 71 3.39 -13.17 0.66
N ILE A 72 4.20 -14.13 0.18
CA ILE A 72 5.42 -14.59 0.87
C ILE A 72 6.40 -13.43 1.00
N ARG A 73 6.64 -12.66 -0.06
CA ARG A 73 7.56 -11.51 -0.02
C ARG A 73 7.13 -10.49 1.04
N VAL A 74 5.84 -10.18 1.11
CA VAL A 74 5.33 -9.20 2.08
C VAL A 74 5.36 -9.75 3.50
N TYR A 75 4.71 -10.88 3.75
CA TYR A 75 4.45 -11.35 5.11
C TYR A 75 5.57 -12.20 5.72
N ASP A 76 6.29 -12.97 4.90
CA ASP A 76 7.35 -13.86 5.40
C ASP A 76 8.74 -13.23 5.29
N GLU A 77 8.99 -12.47 4.21
CA GLU A 77 10.28 -11.80 3.97
C GLU A 77 10.32 -10.34 4.44
N GLY A 78 9.18 -9.82 4.91
CA GLY A 78 9.05 -8.47 5.47
C GLY A 78 9.16 -7.36 4.44
N ASP A 79 8.82 -7.62 3.17
CA ASP A 79 8.59 -6.56 2.19
C ASP A 79 7.37 -5.71 2.62
N ALA A 80 7.40 -4.42 2.36
CA ALA A 80 6.34 -3.50 2.79
C ALA A 80 6.02 -2.51 1.69
N PHE A 81 4.74 -2.17 1.56
CA PHE A 81 4.30 -1.23 0.54
C PHE A 81 4.54 0.24 0.93
N PRO A 82 4.77 1.13 -0.06
CA PRO A 82 5.09 0.81 -1.45
C PRO A 82 6.52 0.27 -1.56
N ASN A 83 6.77 -0.48 -2.63
CA ASN A 83 8.06 -1.11 -2.94
C ASN A 83 8.32 -1.09 -4.45
N GLU A 84 9.42 -1.72 -4.89
CA GLU A 84 9.90 -1.68 -6.29
C GLU A 84 8.85 -2.11 -7.33
N TRP A 85 7.90 -2.96 -6.95
CA TRP A 85 6.92 -3.56 -7.85
C TRP A 85 5.49 -3.11 -7.57
N HIS A 86 5.25 -2.43 -6.45
CA HIS A 86 3.93 -1.94 -6.07
C HIS A 86 3.98 -0.47 -5.61
N PRO A 87 3.41 0.48 -6.39
CA PRO A 87 3.62 1.92 -6.21
C PRO A 87 2.73 2.58 -5.14
N SER A 88 1.85 1.80 -4.49
CA SER A 88 0.86 2.25 -3.51
C SER A 88 1.01 1.45 -2.22
N ASP A 89 0.68 2.04 -1.07
CA ASP A 89 0.56 1.36 0.21
C ASP A 89 -0.75 0.56 0.39
N HIS A 90 -1.74 0.84 -0.46
CA HIS A 90 -3.00 0.12 -0.56
C HIS A 90 -3.01 -0.86 -1.73
N LEU A 91 -3.59 -2.04 -1.53
CA LEU A 91 -3.84 -3.02 -2.58
C LEU A 91 -5.12 -2.69 -3.37
N PRO A 92 -5.17 -2.95 -4.69
CA PRO A 92 -6.35 -2.69 -5.48
C PRO A 92 -7.51 -3.63 -5.10
N VAL A 93 -8.72 -3.07 -4.99
CA VAL A 93 -9.96 -3.84 -4.85
C VAL A 93 -10.68 -3.86 -6.19
N ALA A 94 -10.78 -5.03 -6.81
CA ALA A 94 -11.41 -5.20 -8.12
C ALA A 94 -12.46 -6.32 -8.09
N ALA A 95 -13.60 -6.04 -8.72
CA ALA A 95 -14.73 -6.96 -8.83
C ALA A 95 -15.39 -6.85 -10.22
N LEU A 96 -15.92 -7.97 -10.71
CA LEU A 96 -16.69 -8.05 -11.94
C LEU A 96 -18.18 -8.12 -11.61
N PHE A 97 -18.97 -7.25 -12.23
CA PHE A 97 -20.42 -7.22 -12.06
C PHE A 97 -21.14 -7.44 -13.39
N SER A 98 -22.30 -8.09 -13.33
CA SER A 98 -23.26 -8.20 -14.42
C SER A 98 -24.59 -7.55 -14.01
N TRP A 99 -25.37 -7.04 -14.97
CA TRP A 99 -26.72 -6.56 -14.70
C TRP A 99 -27.68 -7.74 -14.55
N ILE A 100 -28.62 -7.62 -13.60
CA ILE A 100 -29.71 -8.59 -13.37
C ILE A 100 -30.91 -8.27 -14.27
#